data_AF-A0A090IXX5-F1
#
_entry.id   AF-A0A090IXX5-F1
#
_cell.length_a   1.000
_cell.length_b   1.000
_cell.length_c   1.000
_cell.angle_alpha   90.00
_cell.angle_beta   90.00
_cell.angle_gamma   90.00
#
_symmetry.space_group_name_H-M   'P 1'
#
loop_
_entity.id
_entity.type
_entity.pdbx_description
1 polymer ?
#
loop_
_entity_poly.entity_id
_entity_poly.type
_entity_poly.pdbx_seq_one_letter_code
_entity_poly.pdbx_strand_id
1 'polypeptide(L)'
;MKDFPDEEQIWIKHINNAFDFPFKAKVIEWQEPGTIVLQGDVLNVHAISDFDEKYGILVNTRFGRKKVVFPLLDLEPMHMNEKQKQILEDYGEWFINSRLT
;
A
#
# COMPACT_ATOMS: atom_id res chain seq x y z
N MET A 1 -5.97 -29.92 9.93
CA MET A 1 -6.62 -28.76 9.30
C MET A 1 -5.51 -28.01 8.58
N LYS A 2 -5.60 -27.77 7.28
CA LYS A 2 -4.62 -26.89 6.61
C LYS A 2 -5.08 -25.48 6.91
N ASP A 3 -4.27 -24.72 7.64
CA ASP A 3 -4.47 -23.29 7.80
C ASP A 3 -4.27 -22.67 6.41
N PHE A 4 -5.38 -22.35 5.75
CA PHE A 4 -5.33 -21.51 4.57
C PHE A 4 -4.99 -20.10 5.07
N PRO A 5 -4.03 -19.40 4.44
CA PRO A 5 -3.73 -18.03 4.83
C PRO A 5 -4.99 -17.18 4.69
N ASP A 6 -5.23 -16.30 5.66
CA ASP A 6 -6.30 -15.30 5.58
C ASP A 6 -6.15 -14.51 4.27
N GLU A 7 -7.25 -14.04 3.70
CA GLU A 7 -7.25 -13.40 2.37
C GLU A 7 -6.28 -12.19 2.32
N GLU A 8 -6.11 -11.49 3.43
CA GLU A 8 -5.13 -10.42 3.60
C GLU A 8 -3.70 -10.90 3.33
N GLN A 9 -3.34 -12.08 3.86
CA GLN A 9 -2.01 -12.66 3.68
C GLN A 9 -1.77 -13.10 2.24
N ILE A 10 -2.83 -13.51 1.52
CA ILE A 10 -2.74 -13.79 0.09
C ILE A 10 -2.40 -12.52 -0.68
N TRP A 11 -3.08 -11.41 -0.40
CA TRP A 11 -2.79 -10.12 -1.03
C TRP A 11 -1.40 -9.58 -0.70
N ILE A 12 -0.98 -9.62 0.57
CA ILE A 12 0.37 -9.24 0.99
C ILE A 12 1.41 -10.03 0.20
N LYS A 13 1.24 -11.35 0.09
CA LYS A 13 2.17 -12.22 -0.65
C LYS A 13 2.13 -11.90 -2.15
N HIS A 14 0.96 -11.66 -2.71
CA HIS A 14 0.82 -11.36 -4.13
C HIS A 14 1.55 -10.07 -4.52
N ILE A 15 1.34 -9.00 -3.74
CA ILE A 15 1.99 -7.70 -3.94
C ILE A 15 3.50 -7.81 -3.70
N ASN A 16 3.95 -8.45 -2.61
CA ASN A 16 5.38 -8.64 -2.34
C ASN A 16 6.11 -9.40 -3.47
N ASN A 17 5.44 -10.31 -4.17
CA ASN A 17 6.03 -11.04 -5.28
C ASN A 17 6.02 -10.28 -6.61
N ALA A 18 5.12 -9.32 -6.77
CA ALA A 18 4.96 -8.57 -8.01
C ALA A 18 5.71 -7.22 -8.02
N PHE A 19 6.12 -6.73 -6.85
CA PHE A 19 6.62 -5.37 -6.66
C PHE A 19 8.09 -5.42 -6.27
N ASP A 20 8.92 -4.69 -7.00
CA ASP A 20 10.32 -4.52 -6.66
C ASP A 20 10.45 -3.39 -5.62
N PHE A 21 10.85 -3.75 -4.40
CA PHE A 21 11.17 -2.78 -3.36
C PHE A 21 12.68 -2.47 -3.36
N PRO A 22 13.08 -1.22 -3.08
CA PRO A 22 12.22 -0.07 -2.84
C PRO A 22 11.73 0.59 -4.15
N PHE A 23 10.54 1.20 -4.10
CA PHE A 23 10.00 2.00 -5.22
C PHE A 23 9.50 3.37 -4.74
N LYS A 24 9.38 4.33 -5.66
CA LYS A 24 8.83 5.65 -5.35
C LYS A 24 7.32 5.67 -5.55
N ALA A 25 6.59 6.36 -4.68
CA ALA A 25 5.16 6.57 -4.84
C ALA A 25 4.75 7.98 -4.42
N LYS A 26 3.75 8.53 -5.11
CA LYS A 26 3.15 9.82 -4.80
C LYS A 26 1.98 9.61 -3.85
N VAL A 27 1.86 10.45 -2.84
CA VAL A 27 0.68 10.49 -1.97
C VAL A 27 -0.49 11.07 -2.75
N ILE A 28 -1.58 10.32 -2.87
CA ILE A 28 -2.78 10.75 -3.62
C ILE A 28 -3.93 11.19 -2.72
N GLU A 29 -3.98 10.71 -1.47
CA GLU A 29 -5.04 11.08 -0.53
C GLU A 29 -4.65 12.27 0.36
N TRP A 30 -5.66 13.06 0.72
CA TRP A 30 -5.49 14.18 1.64
C TRP A 30 -5.06 13.70 3.03
N GLN A 31 -4.16 14.43 3.66
CA GLN A 31 -3.64 14.13 5.00
C GLN A 31 -4.03 15.24 5.98
N GLU A 32 -4.26 14.87 7.23
CA GLU A 32 -4.65 15.79 8.30
C GLU A 32 -3.63 16.94 8.49
N PRO A 33 -4.06 18.17 8.86
CA PRO A 33 -3.15 19.26 9.12
C PRO A 33 -2.14 18.91 10.21
N GLY A 34 -0.86 19.21 9.97
CA GLY A 34 0.23 18.97 10.92
C GLY A 34 0.95 17.63 10.72
N THR A 35 0.55 16.81 9.75
CA THR A 35 1.35 15.66 9.32
C THR A 35 2.63 16.12 8.63
N ILE A 36 3.66 15.26 8.68
CA ILE A 36 4.96 15.52 8.03
C ILE A 36 4.97 15.20 6.53
N VAL A 37 3.89 14.60 6.03
CA VAL A 37 3.70 14.15 4.64
C VAL A 37 2.34 14.68 4.20
N LEU A 38 2.29 15.29 3.03
CA LEU A 38 1.09 15.90 2.45
C LEU A 38 0.75 15.24 1.12
N GLN A 39 -0.48 15.46 0.66
CA GLN A 39 -0.91 15.07 -0.67
C GLN A 39 0.04 15.66 -1.73
N GLY A 40 0.47 14.81 -2.66
CA GLY A 40 1.41 15.17 -3.72
C GLY A 40 2.88 14.93 -3.37
N ASP A 41 3.23 14.69 -2.11
CA ASP A 41 4.60 14.32 -1.74
C ASP A 41 5.00 12.96 -2.33
N VAL A 42 6.29 12.80 -2.61
CA VAL A 42 6.86 11.53 -3.08
C VAL A 42 7.58 10.83 -1.94
N LEU A 43 7.16 9.61 -1.66
CA LEU A 43 7.72 8.71 -0.66
C LEU A 43 8.56 7.61 -1.32
N ASN A 44 9.56 7.13 -0.59
CA ASN A 44 10.26 5.89 -0.95
C ASN A 44 9.65 4.73 -0.15
N VAL A 45 8.98 3.81 -0.83
CA VAL A 45 8.33 2.64 -0.24
C VAL A 45 9.33 1.50 -0.17
N HIS A 46 9.58 0.96 1.03
CA HIS A 46 10.66 0.01 1.29
C HIS A 46 10.21 -1.43 1.50
N ALA A 47 9.01 -1.63 2.05
CA ALA A 47 8.44 -2.96 2.28
C ALA A 47 6.98 -2.80 2.73
N ILE A 48 6.19 -3.87 2.58
CA ILE A 48 4.95 -4.03 3.35
C ILE A 48 5.31 -4.17 4.83
N SER A 49 4.56 -3.48 5.70
CA SER A 49 4.72 -3.54 7.15
C SER A 49 3.70 -4.46 7.81
N ASP A 50 2.42 -4.29 7.48
CA ASP A 50 1.31 -5.00 8.13
C ASP A 50 0.01 -4.87 7.31
N PHE A 51 -1.08 -5.46 7.81
CA PHE A 51 -2.45 -5.17 7.39
C PHE A 51 -3.24 -4.56 8.56
N ASP A 52 -4.04 -3.54 8.26
CA ASP A 52 -4.93 -2.90 9.21
C ASP A 52 -6.39 -2.99 8.75
N GLU A 53 -7.29 -3.34 9.67
CA GLU A 53 -8.72 -3.52 9.39
C GLU A 53 -9.44 -2.26 8.90
N LYS A 54 -8.85 -1.06 9.05
CA LYS A 54 -9.35 0.24 8.57
C LYS A 54 -8.54 0.80 7.38
N TYR A 55 -7.25 0.53 7.30
CA TYR A 55 -6.37 1.13 6.29
C TYR A 55 -5.82 0.15 5.24
N GLY A 56 -6.02 -1.16 5.45
CA GLY A 56 -5.55 -2.19 4.54
C GLY A 56 -4.06 -2.43 4.68
N ILE A 57 -3.40 -2.77 3.57
CA ILE A 57 -1.96 -3.02 3.55
C ILE A 57 -1.24 -1.73 3.88
N LEU A 58 -0.48 -1.76 4.97
CA LEU A 58 0.40 -0.70 5.39
C LEU A 58 1.80 -0.96 4.85
N VAL A 59 2.48 0.11 4.44
CA VAL A 59 3.85 0.05 3.92
C VAL A 59 4.80 0.93 4.73
N ASN A 60 6.00 0.42 4.95
CA ASN A 60 7.12 1.19 5.48
C ASN A 60 7.66 2.12 4.40
N THR A 61 7.57 3.42 4.64
CA THR A 61 8.04 4.44 3.72
C THR A 61 9.09 5.37 4.33
N ARG A 62 9.75 6.15 3.48
CA ARG A 62 10.59 7.27 3.88
C ARG A 62 10.21 8.55 3.15
N PHE A 63 10.05 9.63 3.93
CA PHE A 63 10.04 11.01 3.44
C PHE A 63 11.35 11.68 3.88
N GLY A 64 12.29 11.81 2.95
CA GLY A 64 13.67 12.16 3.27
C GLY A 64 14.27 11.18 4.29
N ARG A 65 14.66 11.67 5.48
CA ARG A 65 15.23 10.84 6.56
C ARG A 65 14.19 10.25 7.51
N LYS A 66 12.94 10.71 7.45
CA LYS A 66 11.86 10.30 8.37
C LYS A 66 11.25 8.98 7.90
N LYS A 67 11.04 8.04 8.83
CA LYS A 67 10.27 6.82 8.59
C LYS A 67 8.80 7.11 8.83
N VAL A 68 7.93 6.67 7.93
CA VAL A 68 6.48 6.85 8.02
C VAL A 68 5.80 5.57 7.55
N VAL A 69 4.79 5.12 8.26
CA VAL A 69 3.91 4.03 7.79
C VAL A 69 2.74 4.66 7.08
N PHE A 70 2.37 4.12 5.92
CA PHE A 70 1.33 4.68 5.08
C PHE A 70 0.45 3.59 4.47
N PRO A 71 -0.86 3.81 4.27
CA PRO A 71 -1.70 2.88 3.53
C PRO A 71 -1.23 2.77 2.09
N LEU A 72 -1.13 1.56 1.55
CA LEU A 72 -0.72 1.36 0.15
C LEU A 72 -1.73 1.97 -0.82
N LEU A 73 -3.02 1.96 -0.48
CA LEU A 73 -4.10 2.53 -1.29
C LEU A 73 -4.05 4.06 -1.37
N ASP A 74 -3.39 4.72 -0.42
CA ASP A 74 -3.24 6.18 -0.42
C ASP A 74 -2.03 6.63 -1.26
N LEU A 75 -1.37 5.69 -1.95
CA LEU A 75 -0.17 5.89 -2.74
C LEU A 75 -0.38 5.50 -4.21
N GLU A 76 0.11 6.34 -5.11
CA GLU A 76 0.25 6.06 -6.53
C GLU A 76 1.72 5.77 -6.84
N PRO A 77 2.11 4.52 -7.10
CA PRO A 77 3.50 4.20 -7.39
C PRO A 77 3.96 4.77 -8.73
N MET A 78 5.15 5.34 -8.73
CA MET A 78 5.78 5.89 -9.91
C MET A 78 6.41 4.76 -10.73
N HIS A 79 6.19 4.78 -12.05
CA HIS A 79 6.81 3.86 -13.02
C HIS A 79 6.39 2.38 -12.91
N MET A 80 5.14 2.10 -12.52
CA MET A 80 4.60 0.74 -12.62
C MET A 80 4.26 0.33 -14.04
N ASN A 81 4.46 -0.95 -14.33
CA ASN A 81 3.91 -1.57 -15.54
C ASN A 81 2.41 -1.88 -15.37
N GLU A 82 1.72 -2.15 -16.47
CA GLU A 82 0.27 -2.39 -16.47
C GLU A 82 -0.15 -3.55 -15.56
N LYS A 83 0.67 -4.60 -15.43
CA LYS A 83 0.37 -5.72 -14.52
C LYS A 83 0.43 -5.30 -13.05
N GLN A 84 1.42 -4.50 -12.66
CA GLN A 84 1.53 -3.99 -11.29
C GLN A 84 0.39 -3.03 -10.95
N LYS A 85 -0.02 -2.18 -11.91
CA LYS A 85 -1.18 -1.30 -11.75
C LYS A 85 -2.46 -2.11 -11.53
N GLN A 86 -2.72 -3.09 -12.39
CA GLN A 86 -3.89 -3.97 -12.26
C GLN A 86 -3.94 -4.67 -10.90
N ILE A 87 -2.79 -5.14 -10.38
CA ILE A 87 -2.72 -5.77 -9.06
C ILE A 87 -3.15 -4.81 -7.94
N LEU A 88 -2.81 -3.52 -8.01
CA LEU A 88 -3.26 -2.53 -7.02
C LEU A 88 -4.74 -2.21 -7.16
N GLU A 89 -5.24 -2.10 -8.38
CA GLU A 89 -6.66 -1.87 -8.66
C GLU A 89 -7.49 -3.03 -8.11
N ASP A 90 -7.13 -4.27 -8.46
CA ASP A 90 -7.82 -5.48 -7.98
C ASP A 90 -7.77 -5.59 -6.45
N TYR A 91 -6.63 -5.26 -5.84
CA TYR A 91 -6.48 -5.22 -4.39
C TYR A 91 -7.42 -4.17 -3.76
N GLY A 92 -7.47 -2.97 -4.34
CA GLY A 92 -8.35 -1.90 -3.87
C GLY A 92 -9.82 -2.27 -3.96
N GLU A 93 -10.25 -2.89 -5.07
CA GLU A 93 -11.62 -3.37 -5.25
C GLU A 93 -11.97 -4.47 -4.24
N TRP A 94 -11.11 -5.47 -4.06
CA TRP A 94 -11.31 -6.51 -3.06
C TRP A 94 -11.45 -5.91 -1.65
N PHE A 95 -10.58 -4.97 -1.29
CA PHE A 95 -10.57 -4.36 0.02
C PHE A 95 -11.84 -3.54 0.31
N ILE A 96 -12.33 -2.79 -0.68
CA ILE A 96 -13.59 -2.05 -0.57
C ILE A 96 -14.77 -3.02 -0.43
N ASN A 97 -14.84 -4.04 -1.29
CA ASN A 97 -15.96 -4.99 -1.28
C ASN A 97 -16.02 -5.82 0.00
N SER A 98 -14.86 -6.18 0.56
CA SER A 98 -14.76 -6.95 1.81
C SER A 98 -15.24 -6.17 3.04
N ARG A 99 -15.52 -4.85 2.91
CA ARG A 99 -16.08 -4.01 3.97
C ARG A 99 -17.56 -3.67 3.80
N LEU A 100 -18.16 -4.08 2.69
CA LEU A 100 -19.58 -3.85 2.41
C LEU A 100 -20.47 -5.04 2.82
N THR A 101 -19.87 -6.08 3.40
CA THR A 101 -20.49 -7.34 3.84
C THR A 101 -20.40 -7.52 5.34
#